data_AF-A0A0M3I2W0-F1
#
_entry.id   AF-A0A0M3I2W0-F1
#
_cell.length_a   1.000
_cell.length_b   1.000
_cell.length_c   1.000
_cell.angle_alpha   90.00
_cell.angle_beta   90.00
_cell.angle_gamma   90.00
#
_symmetry.space_group_name_H-M   'P 1'
#
loop_
_entity.id
_entity.type
_entity.pdbx_description
1 polymer ?
#
loop_
_entity_poly.entity_id
_entity_poly.type
_entity_poly.pdbx_seq_one_letter_code
_entity_poly.pdbx_strand_id
1 'polypeptide(L)'
;MLCSLVIYLGFATFTSGVPVDNGVEGDPEIECGPTSITVNFNTRNPFEGHVYVKGLYDDDACRNDEGGRQVAAISLPFGSCNVARTRSLNPRGISISTTVVISFHPLFVTKVDRAYRIQCFYMEADKTWIAYKIE
;
A
#
# COMPACT_ATOMS: atom_id res chain seq x y z
N MET A 1 35.36 -43.80 13.38
CA MET A 1 35.01 -42.52 14.05
C MET A 1 35.05 -41.32 13.10
N LEU A 2 35.93 -41.25 12.08
CA LEU A 2 35.90 -40.17 11.08
C LEU A 2 34.71 -40.22 10.10
N CYS A 3 34.21 -41.42 9.76
CA CYS A 3 33.15 -41.58 8.76
C CYS A 3 31.80 -40.96 9.21
N SER A 4 31.51 -41.01 10.51
CA SER A 4 30.29 -40.42 11.10
C SER A 4 30.29 -38.87 11.06
N LEU A 5 31.46 -38.24 11.01
CA LEU A 5 31.62 -36.78 10.93
C LEU A 5 31.35 -36.24 9.51
N VAL A 6 31.68 -37.04 8.48
CA VAL A 6 31.45 -36.67 7.08
C VAL A 6 29.95 -36.66 6.74
N ILE A 7 29.18 -37.58 7.34
CA ILE A 7 27.72 -37.64 7.16
C ILE A 7 27.03 -36.41 7.75
N TYR A 8 27.55 -35.85 8.85
CA TYR A 8 26.98 -34.66 9.49
C TYR A 8 27.28 -33.35 8.72
N LEU A 9 28.43 -33.28 8.03
CA LEU A 9 28.83 -32.13 7.20
C LEU A 9 28.14 -32.10 5.83
N GLY A 10 27.66 -33.26 5.33
CA GLY A 10 26.92 -33.35 4.07
C GLY A 10 25.48 -32.81 4.12
N PHE A 11 24.91 -32.62 5.31
CA PHE A 11 23.56 -32.07 5.52
C PHE A 11 23.53 -30.54 5.66
N ALA A 12 24.66 -29.85 5.51
CA ALA A 12 24.78 -28.42 5.86
C ALA A 12 24.42 -27.46 4.72
N THR A 13 24.04 -27.91 3.52
CA THR A 13 23.86 -26.99 2.39
C THR A 13 22.63 -27.35 1.57
N PHE A 14 21.58 -26.54 1.74
CA PHE A 14 20.66 -25.98 0.74
C PHE A 14 19.32 -25.65 1.41
N THR A 15 19.29 -24.63 2.27
CA THR A 15 18.02 -23.95 2.59
C THR A 15 17.69 -23.03 1.42
N SER A 16 17.01 -23.56 0.41
CA SER A 16 16.35 -22.73 -0.60
C SER A 16 15.13 -22.08 0.06
N GLY A 17 15.23 -20.80 0.43
CA GLY A 17 14.03 -20.04 0.75
C GLY A 17 13.16 -20.02 -0.51
N VAL A 18 11.90 -20.44 -0.40
CA VAL A 18 10.95 -20.39 -1.53
C VAL A 18 10.80 -18.93 -1.93
N PRO A 19 11.28 -18.50 -3.11
CA PRO A 19 11.04 -17.14 -3.55
C PRO A 19 9.55 -17.00 -3.84
N VAL A 20 8.91 -16.01 -3.23
CA VAL A 20 7.54 -15.62 -3.62
C VAL A 20 7.64 -15.00 -5.02
N ASP A 21 7.29 -15.75 -6.06
CA ASP A 21 7.21 -15.26 -7.44
C ASP A 21 5.87 -14.57 -7.67
N ASN A 22 5.61 -13.53 -6.90
CA ASN A 22 4.47 -12.63 -7.08
C ASN A 22 4.93 -11.19 -6.90
N GLY A 23 4.11 -10.24 -7.32
CA GLY A 23 4.41 -8.83 -7.22
C GLY A 23 3.29 -7.98 -7.80
N VAL A 24 3.37 -6.68 -7.53
CA VAL A 24 2.49 -5.67 -8.12
C VAL A 24 2.85 -5.51 -9.60
N GLU A 25 1.84 -5.55 -10.46
CA GLU A 25 1.96 -5.24 -11.89
C GLU A 25 1.68 -3.76 -12.13
N GLY A 26 2.70 -3.04 -12.59
CA GLY A 26 2.59 -1.61 -12.84
C GLY A 26 2.47 -0.76 -11.58
N ASP A 27 1.83 0.40 -11.74
CA ASP A 27 1.54 1.33 -10.65
C ASP A 27 0.14 1.07 -10.08
N PRO A 28 -0.08 1.28 -8.77
CA PRO A 28 -1.40 1.13 -8.17
C PRO A 28 -2.39 2.17 -8.69
N GLU A 29 -3.64 1.78 -8.77
CA GLU A 29 -4.75 2.69 -9.08
C GLU A 29 -5.21 3.38 -7.80
N ILE A 30 -5.27 4.72 -7.82
CA ILE A 30 -5.56 5.55 -6.66
C ILE A 30 -6.82 6.37 -6.92
N GLU A 31 -7.84 6.15 -6.11
CA GLU A 31 -9.09 6.90 -6.14
C GLU A 31 -9.16 7.84 -4.93
N CYS A 32 -9.00 9.14 -5.19
CA CYS A 32 -9.11 10.20 -4.19
C CYS A 32 -10.57 10.64 -4.02
N GLY A 33 -11.33 9.93 -3.18
CA GLY A 33 -12.72 10.25 -2.86
C GLY A 33 -12.90 11.48 -1.95
N PRO A 34 -14.14 11.91 -1.67
CA PRO A 34 -14.43 13.03 -0.78
C PRO A 34 -14.28 12.68 0.71
N THR A 35 -14.35 11.39 1.07
CA THR A 35 -14.34 10.90 2.46
C THR A 35 -13.27 9.84 2.73
N SER A 36 -12.70 9.23 1.69
CA SER A 36 -11.67 8.19 1.79
C SER A 36 -10.76 8.19 0.57
N ILE A 37 -9.59 7.58 0.73
CA ILE A 37 -8.70 7.20 -0.38
C ILE A 37 -8.79 5.70 -0.58
N THR A 38 -9.07 5.25 -1.79
CA THR A 38 -9.03 3.83 -2.15
C THR A 38 -7.81 3.57 -3.02
N VAL A 39 -7.12 2.47 -2.73
CA VAL A 39 -5.90 2.06 -3.43
C VAL A 39 -6.07 0.63 -3.87
N ASN A 40 -5.93 0.39 -5.17
CA ASN A 40 -6.04 -0.93 -5.77
C ASN A 40 -4.69 -1.35 -6.37
N PHE A 41 -4.24 -2.54 -5.99
CA PHE A 41 -3.03 -3.17 -6.49
C PHE A 41 -3.41 -4.34 -7.38
N ASN A 42 -2.95 -4.32 -8.63
CA ASN A 42 -3.02 -5.49 -9.51
C ASN A 42 -1.79 -6.36 -9.25
N THR A 43 -1.98 -7.66 -9.03
CA THR A 43 -0.90 -8.60 -8.76
C THR A 43 -0.79 -9.66 -9.86
N ARG A 44 0.43 -10.11 -10.15
CA ARG A 44 0.68 -11.10 -11.21
C ARG A 44 -0.07 -12.42 -10.95
N ASN A 45 0.06 -12.93 -9.73
CA ASN A 45 -0.60 -14.13 -9.25
C ASN A 45 -1.62 -13.78 -8.17
N PRO A 46 -2.54 -14.70 -7.80
CA PRO A 46 -3.45 -14.48 -6.68
C PRO A 46 -2.68 -13.97 -5.45
N PHE A 47 -3.14 -12.84 -4.93
CA PHE A 47 -2.59 -12.21 -3.74
C PHE A 47 -2.93 -13.04 -2.52
N GLU A 48 -1.95 -13.21 -1.64
CA GLU A 48 -2.12 -13.80 -0.32
C GLU A 48 -1.18 -13.05 0.62
N GLY A 49 -1.76 -12.23 1.50
CA GLY A 49 -0.99 -11.38 2.39
C GLY A 49 -1.81 -10.20 2.85
N HIS A 50 -1.10 -9.08 3.08
CA HIS A 50 -1.65 -7.94 3.80
C HIS A 50 -1.40 -6.63 3.04
N VAL A 51 -2.40 -5.76 2.98
CA VAL A 51 -2.25 -4.36 2.58
C VAL A 51 -2.53 -3.49 3.79
N TYR A 52 -1.61 -2.60 4.17
CA TYR A 52 -1.76 -1.83 5.42
C TYR A 52 -1.08 -0.47 5.36
N VAL A 53 -1.49 0.44 6.26
CA VAL A 53 -0.81 1.72 6.42
C VAL A 53 0.50 1.54 7.18
N LYS A 54 1.57 2.14 6.67
CA LYS A 54 2.90 2.08 7.27
C LYS A 54 2.85 2.51 8.75
N GLY A 55 3.30 1.62 9.64
CA GLY A 55 3.35 1.87 11.09
C GLY A 55 2.04 1.60 11.83
N LEU A 56 1.01 1.08 11.14
CA LEU A 56 -0.30 0.74 11.69
C LEU A 56 -0.70 -0.69 11.34
N TYR A 57 0.26 -1.60 11.25
CA TYR A 57 0.00 -3.01 10.93
C TYR A 57 -0.86 -3.69 11.99
N ASP A 58 -0.65 -3.35 13.27
CA ASP A 58 -1.37 -3.94 14.40
C ASP A 58 -2.82 -3.43 14.54
N ASP A 59 -3.21 -2.42 13.75
CA ASP A 59 -4.56 -1.89 13.72
C ASP A 59 -5.33 -2.51 12.55
N ASP A 60 -6.23 -3.43 12.87
CA ASP A 60 -7.06 -4.13 11.88
C ASP A 60 -7.95 -3.16 11.06
N ALA A 61 -8.27 -1.96 11.58
CA ALA A 61 -9.02 -0.97 10.81
C ALA A 61 -8.17 -0.32 9.69
N CYS A 62 -6.85 -0.44 9.78
CA CYS A 62 -5.86 0.13 8.87
C CYS A 62 -5.11 -0.94 8.07
N ARG A 63 -5.60 -2.18 8.13
CA ARG A 63 -5.10 -3.35 7.43
C ARG A 63 -6.24 -4.03 6.68
N ASN A 64 -5.93 -4.54 5.51
CA ASN A 64 -6.81 -5.38 4.72
C ASN A 64 -6.08 -6.70 4.45
N ASP A 65 -6.67 -7.77 4.95
CA ASP A 65 -6.19 -9.15 4.81
C ASP A 65 -7.00 -9.79 3.67
N GLU A 66 -6.55 -9.60 2.43
CA GLU A 66 -7.19 -10.12 1.23
C GLU A 66 -6.43 -11.33 0.67
N GLY A 67 -7.17 -12.30 0.11
CA GLY A 67 -6.61 -13.57 -0.35
C GLY A 67 -7.35 -14.14 -1.56
N GLY A 68 -6.61 -14.78 -2.45
CA GLY A 68 -7.15 -15.62 -3.53
C GLY A 68 -7.61 -14.88 -4.79
N ARG A 69 -7.51 -13.55 -4.83
CA ARG A 69 -7.77 -12.72 -6.03
C ARG A 69 -6.48 -12.09 -6.54
N GLN A 70 -6.40 -11.77 -7.82
CA GLN A 70 -5.26 -11.04 -8.42
C GLN A 70 -5.35 -9.51 -8.19
N VAL A 71 -6.15 -9.08 -7.22
CA VAL A 71 -6.35 -7.69 -6.86
C VAL A 71 -6.34 -7.63 -5.34
N ALA A 72 -5.58 -6.69 -4.79
CA ALA A 72 -5.57 -6.35 -3.39
C ALA A 72 -5.96 -4.88 -3.23
N ALA A 73 -6.88 -4.58 -2.31
CA ALA A 73 -7.36 -3.22 -2.12
C ALA A 73 -7.30 -2.77 -0.66
N ILE A 74 -7.19 -1.46 -0.45
CA ILE A 74 -7.41 -0.84 0.85
C ILE A 74 -8.16 0.48 0.68
N SER A 75 -9.17 0.69 1.53
CA SER A 75 -9.88 1.97 1.61
C SER A 75 -9.57 2.62 2.96
N LEU A 76 -9.11 3.87 2.91
CA LEU A 76 -8.62 4.62 4.05
C LEU A 76 -9.53 5.83 4.30
N PRO A 77 -10.44 5.76 5.28
CA PRO A 77 -11.29 6.88 5.66
C PRO A 77 -10.47 8.05 6.23
N PHE A 78 -10.88 9.27 5.89
CA PHE A 78 -10.26 10.46 6.45
C PHE A 78 -10.48 10.55 7.96
N GLY A 79 -9.44 10.94 8.70
CA GLY A 79 -9.46 11.02 10.16
C GLY A 79 -9.09 9.73 10.88
N SER A 80 -8.89 8.63 10.14
CA SER A 80 -8.36 7.36 10.64
C SER A 80 -6.99 7.07 10.04
N CYS A 81 -6.32 6.02 10.54
CA CYS A 81 -5.10 5.47 9.96
C CYS A 81 -3.94 6.45 9.70
N ASN A 82 -3.77 7.46 10.57
CA ASN A 82 -2.72 8.48 10.49
C ASN A 82 -2.55 9.13 9.11
N VAL A 83 -3.64 9.26 8.35
CA VAL A 83 -3.62 9.95 7.06
C VAL A 83 -3.26 11.43 7.28
N ALA A 84 -2.10 11.84 6.78
CA ALA A 84 -1.55 13.17 7.02
C ALA A 84 -2.21 14.23 6.13
N ARG A 85 -2.71 15.30 6.75
CA ARG A 85 -3.39 16.40 6.06
C ARG A 85 -2.62 17.71 6.21
N THR A 86 -2.15 18.25 5.10
CA THR A 86 -1.39 19.50 5.04
C THR A 86 -2.15 20.54 4.22
N ARG A 87 -2.34 21.74 4.76
CA ARG A 87 -2.92 22.86 4.00
C ARG A 87 -1.84 23.50 3.12
N SER A 88 -2.18 23.75 1.86
CA SER A 88 -1.36 24.51 0.92
C SER A 88 -1.98 25.88 0.69
N LEU A 89 -1.15 26.92 0.67
CA LEU A 89 -1.58 28.30 0.40
C LEU A 89 -1.42 28.69 -1.08
N ASN A 90 -0.60 27.96 -1.84
CA ASN A 90 -0.34 28.22 -3.24
C ASN A 90 0.07 26.94 -4.01
N PRO A 91 -0.81 26.37 -4.85
CA PRO A 91 -2.23 26.70 -5.01
C PRO A 91 -2.99 26.45 -3.70
N ARG A 92 -4.08 27.20 -3.47
CA ARG A 92 -4.92 27.02 -2.28
C ARG A 92 -5.60 25.66 -2.33
N GLY A 93 -5.43 24.89 -1.27
CA GLY A 93 -5.98 23.55 -1.21
C GLY A 93 -5.48 22.75 -0.02
N ILE A 94 -5.82 21.47 -0.03
CA ILE A 94 -5.47 20.52 1.00
C ILE A 94 -4.77 19.33 0.34
N SER A 95 -3.56 19.04 0.78
CA SER A 95 -2.86 17.82 0.43
C SER A 95 -3.08 16.76 1.50
N ILE A 96 -3.57 15.61 1.08
CA ILE A 96 -3.74 14.42 1.91
C ILE A 96 -2.68 13.40 1.47
N SER A 97 -1.91 12.87 2.42
CA SER A 97 -0.86 11.90 2.12
C SER A 97 -0.85 10.74 3.11
N THR A 98 -0.51 9.56 2.61
CA THR A 98 -0.36 8.34 3.42
C THR A 98 0.66 7.42 2.75
N THR A 99 1.22 6.47 3.51
CA THR A 99 2.10 5.44 2.94
C THR A 99 1.46 4.09 3.16
N VAL A 100 1.16 3.39 2.06
CA VAL A 100 0.56 2.06 2.07
C VAL A 100 1.63 1.03 1.74
N VAL A 101 1.63 -0.08 2.46
CA VAL A 101 2.53 -1.22 2.25
C VAL A 101 1.70 -2.40 1.80
N ILE A 102 2.14 -3.06 0.72
CA ILE A 102 1.62 -4.35 0.28
C ILE A 102 2.65 -5.42 0.60
N SER A 103 2.22 -6.46 1.32
CA SER A 103 3.04 -7.60 1.71
C SER A 103 2.44 -8.89 1.17
N PHE A 104 3.28 -9.72 0.55
CA PHE A 104 2.88 -10.97 -0.11
C PHE A 104 3.06 -12.21 0.78
N HIS A 105 3.31 -12.02 2.08
CA HIS A 105 3.47 -13.14 3.00
C HIS A 105 2.77 -12.85 4.34
N PRO A 106 2.02 -13.81 4.91
CA PRO A 106 1.17 -13.56 6.07
C PRO A 106 1.93 -13.29 7.39
N LEU A 107 3.20 -13.71 7.48
CA LEU A 107 3.96 -13.68 8.75
C LEU A 107 5.16 -12.71 8.78
N PHE A 108 5.69 -12.30 7.63
CA PHE A 108 6.93 -11.53 7.59
C PHE A 108 7.06 -10.73 6.30
N VAL A 109 7.81 -9.63 6.38
CA VAL A 109 8.09 -8.78 5.22
C VAL A 109 9.11 -9.46 4.32
N THR A 110 8.82 -9.53 3.02
CA THR A 110 9.67 -10.18 2.02
C THR A 110 10.29 -9.19 1.04
N LYS A 111 11.18 -9.68 0.18
CA LYS A 111 11.82 -8.86 -0.87
C LYS A 111 10.83 -8.31 -1.91
N VAL A 112 9.68 -8.96 -2.10
CA VAL A 112 8.69 -8.54 -3.10
C VAL A 112 7.71 -7.48 -2.57
N ASP A 113 7.73 -7.24 -1.26
CA ASP A 113 6.88 -6.25 -0.60
C ASP A 113 7.28 -4.83 -1.00
N ARG A 114 6.29 -3.94 -1.10
CA ARG A 114 6.50 -2.57 -1.57
C ARG A 114 5.74 -1.57 -0.71
N ALA A 115 6.31 -0.37 -0.59
CA ALA A 115 5.68 0.76 0.07
C ALA A 115 5.46 1.90 -0.93
N TYR A 116 4.24 2.39 -1.01
CA TYR A 116 3.84 3.47 -1.91
C TYR A 116 3.43 4.69 -1.08
N ARG A 117 4.07 5.83 -1.35
CA ARG A 117 3.65 7.11 -0.78
C ARG A 117 2.60 7.73 -1.69
N ILE A 118 1.37 7.76 -1.19
CA ILE A 118 0.20 8.26 -1.91
C ILE A 118 -0.05 9.69 -1.49
N GLN A 119 -0.37 10.55 -2.46
CA GLN A 119 -0.66 11.96 -2.22
C GLN A 119 -1.80 12.43 -3.12
N CYS A 120 -2.93 12.78 -2.50
CA CYS A 120 -4.06 13.42 -3.16
C CYS A 120 -4.03 14.91 -2.86
N PHE A 121 -4.29 15.75 -3.86
CA PHE A 121 -4.39 17.20 -3.69
C PHE A 121 -5.78 17.70 -4.07
N TYR A 122 -6.46 18.32 -3.11
CA TYR A 122 -7.80 18.89 -3.27
C TYR A 122 -7.67 20.41 -3.37
N MET A 123 -7.91 20.95 -4.56
CA MET A 123 -7.90 22.39 -4.82
C MET A 123 -9.17 23.04 -4.28
N GLU A 124 -9.02 24.22 -3.68
CA GLU A 124 -10.15 25.09 -3.39
C GLU A 124 -10.62 25.74 -4.69
N ALA A 125 -11.90 25.64 -5.03
CA ALA A 125 -12.44 26.27 -6.23
C ALA A 125 -12.61 27.77 -5.99
N ASP A 126 -11.83 28.60 -6.69
CA ASP A 126 -12.01 30.05 -6.72
C ASP A 126 -13.31 30.39 -7.47
N LYS A 127 -14.42 30.53 -6.74
CA LYS A 127 -15.69 31.02 -7.29
C LYS A 127 -15.63 32.53 -7.52
N THR A 128 -14.98 32.98 -8.60
CA THR A 128 -15.15 34.35 -9.10
C THR A 128 -16.37 34.41 -10.02
N TRP A 129 -17.51 34.84 -9.49
CA TRP A 129 -18.70 35.11 -10.31
C TRP A 129 -18.51 36.44 -11.04
N ILE A 130 -18.30 36.38 -12.35
CA ILE A 130 -18.39 37.54 -13.24
C ILE A 130 -19.87 37.82 -13.51
N ALA A 131 -20.41 38.85 -12.84
CA ALA A 131 -21.74 39.36 -13.13
C ALA A 131 -21.68 40.20 -14.41
N TYR A 132 -22.27 39.71 -15.50
CA TYR A 132 -22.53 40.55 -16.67
C TYR A 132 -23.89 41.22 -16.51
N LYS A 133 -23.90 42.56 -16.49
CA LYS A 133 -25.13 43.34 -16.65
C LYS A 133 -25.52 43.28 -18.13
N ILE A 134 -26.70 42.74 -18.42
CA ILE A 134 -27.32 42.85 -19.74
C ILE A 134 -28.11 44.17 -19.68
N GLU A 135 -27.63 45.20 -20.38
CA GLU A 135 -28.42 46.39 -20.72
C GLU A 135 -29.26 46.12 -21.97
#